data_AF-A0A0T5VU63-F1
#
_entry.id   AF-A0A0T5VU63-F1
#
_cell.length_a   1.000
_cell.length_b   1.000
_cell.length_c   1.000
_cell.angle_alpha   90.00
_cell.angle_beta   90.00
_cell.angle_gamma   90.00
#
_symmetry.space_group_name_H-M   'P 1'
#
loop_
_entity.id
_entity.type
_entity.pdbx_description
1 polymer ?
#
loop_
_entity_poly.entity_id
_entity_poly.type
_entity_poly.pdbx_seq_one_letter_code
_entity_poly.pdbx_strand_id
1 'polypeptide(L)'
;MTNQDFNTAVNNVKEAWKYPELFENVSKSERWLSGAAGTYLLFKGITSIFSHPVIGLTGAAIGAGLLYRGITGYCPMRDLAEQRKEDLAPDEVIISETYVVDDLG
;
A
#
# COMPACT_ATOMS: atom_id res chain seq x y z
N MET A 1 1.87 17.76 -22.93
CA MET A 1 2.41 17.25 -21.65
C MET A 1 3.91 17.08 -21.83
N THR A 2 4.70 17.76 -21.01
CA THR A 2 6.14 17.95 -21.22
C THR A 2 6.92 16.77 -20.64
N ASN A 3 8.06 16.40 -21.22
CA ASN A 3 8.88 15.25 -20.79
C ASN A 3 9.34 15.32 -19.31
N GLN A 4 9.36 16.50 -18.70
CA GLN A 4 9.77 16.70 -17.30
C GLN A 4 8.73 16.20 -16.29
N ASP A 5 7.44 16.36 -16.58
CA ASP A 5 6.36 15.91 -15.69
C ASP A 5 6.35 14.38 -15.61
N PHE A 6 6.61 13.72 -16.74
CA PHE A 6 6.69 12.28 -16.84
C PHE A 6 7.88 11.73 -16.04
N ASN A 7 9.07 12.31 -16.17
CA ASN A 7 10.25 11.87 -15.42
C ASN A 7 10.09 12.05 -13.91
N THR A 8 9.40 13.12 -13.48
CA THR A 8 9.11 13.36 -12.06
C THR A 8 8.12 12.33 -11.52
N ALA A 9 7.05 12.05 -12.27
CA ALA A 9 6.08 11.01 -11.90
C ALA A 9 6.75 9.62 -11.81
N VAL A 10 7.61 9.28 -12.76
CA VAL A 10 8.35 8.01 -12.77
C VAL A 10 9.31 7.91 -11.58
N ASN A 11 10.01 8.99 -11.23
CA ASN A 11 10.94 8.99 -10.08
C ASN A 11 10.20 8.82 -8.74
N ASN A 12 9.07 9.50 -8.55
CA ASN A 12 8.26 9.35 -7.33
C ASN A 12 7.72 7.92 -7.17
N VAL A 13 7.27 7.29 -8.26
CA VAL A 13 6.85 5.88 -8.25
C VAL A 13 8.03 4.97 -7.90
N LYS A 14 9.22 5.24 -8.46
CA LYS A 14 10.43 4.46 -8.19
C LYS A 14 10.87 4.55 -6.73
N GLU A 15 10.78 5.73 -6.11
CA GLU A 15 11.09 5.89 -4.68
C GLU A 15 10.08 5.17 -3.79
N ALA A 16 8.78 5.26 -4.09
CA ALA A 16 7.73 4.54 -3.36
C ALA A 16 7.91 3.01 -3.41
N TRP A 17 8.49 2.48 -4.49
CA TRP A 17 8.80 1.05 -4.62
C TRP A 17 10.09 0.62 -3.90
N LYS A 18 10.95 1.56 -3.51
CA LYS A 18 12.29 1.26 -2.98
C LYS A 18 12.28 0.91 -1.47
N TYR A 19 11.24 1.31 -0.74
CA TYR A 19 11.10 1.07 0.71
C TYR A 19 9.79 0.34 1.08
N PRO A 20 9.50 -0.85 0.52
CA PRO A 20 8.26 -1.58 0.79
C PRO A 20 8.20 -2.14 2.23
N GLU A 21 9.34 -2.44 2.85
CA GLU A 21 9.44 -3.06 4.18
C GLU A 21 8.94 -2.21 5.36
N LEU A 22 8.83 -0.88 5.21
CA LEU A 22 8.22 -0.01 6.22
C LEU A 22 6.69 0.05 6.13
N PHE A 23 6.09 -0.51 5.06
CA PHE A 23 4.66 -0.39 4.76
C PHE A 23 4.00 -1.74 4.43
N GLU A 24 4.66 -2.88 4.59
CA GLU A 24 4.03 -4.18 4.31
C GLU A 24 2.99 -4.53 5.40
N ASN A 25 1.72 -4.17 5.15
CA ASN A 25 0.58 -4.36 6.06
C ASN A 25 -0.43 -5.39 5.50
N VAL A 26 0.03 -6.36 4.70
CA VAL A 26 -0.82 -7.37 4.05
C VAL A 26 -0.21 -8.76 4.23
N SER A 27 -1.04 -9.74 4.62
CA SER A 27 -0.57 -11.11 4.82
C SER A 27 -0.24 -11.82 3.48
N LYS A 28 0.59 -12.87 3.52
CA LYS A 28 1.01 -13.62 2.32
C LYS A 28 -0.16 -14.15 1.49
N SER A 29 -1.25 -14.57 2.13
CA SER A 29 -2.46 -15.08 1.47
C SER A 29 -3.26 -13.96 0.78
N GLU A 30 -3.46 -12.83 1.46
CA GLU A 30 -4.12 -11.65 0.88
C GLU A 30 -3.35 -11.05 -0.29
N ARG A 31 -2.02 -11.14 -0.24
CA ARG A 31 -1.10 -10.67 -1.27
C ARG A 31 -1.26 -11.49 -2.56
N TRP A 32 -1.27 -12.82 -2.44
CA TRP A 32 -1.55 -13.72 -3.57
C TRP A 32 -2.97 -13.56 -4.11
N LEU A 33 -3.97 -13.45 -3.23
CA LEU A 33 -5.35 -13.24 -3.64
C LEU A 33 -5.52 -11.93 -4.42
N SER A 34 -4.95 -10.83 -3.91
CA SER A 34 -5.01 -9.51 -4.56
C SER A 34 -4.23 -9.48 -5.87
N GLY A 35 -3.06 -10.12 -5.92
CA GLY A 35 -2.27 -10.24 -7.14
C GLY A 35 -2.98 -11.03 -8.23
N ALA A 36 -3.55 -12.19 -7.88
CA ALA A 36 -4.27 -13.05 -8.83
C ALA A 36 -5.57 -12.38 -9.32
N ALA A 37 -6.40 -11.88 -8.40
CA ALA A 37 -7.65 -11.20 -8.74
C ALA A 37 -7.40 -9.90 -9.51
N GLY A 38 -6.39 -9.14 -9.10
CA GLY A 38 -5.99 -7.90 -9.77
C GLY A 38 -5.50 -8.13 -11.19
N THR A 39 -4.64 -9.12 -11.40
CA THR A 39 -4.17 -9.51 -12.75
C THR A 39 -5.34 -9.94 -13.64
N TYR A 40 -6.24 -10.76 -13.12
CA TYR A 40 -7.41 -11.22 -13.87
C TYR A 40 -8.34 -10.07 -14.26
N LEU A 41 -8.67 -9.17 -13.33
CA LEU A 41 -9.53 -8.02 -13.59
C LEU A 41 -8.88 -7.00 -14.52
N LEU A 42 -7.56 -6.78 -14.38
CA LEU A 42 -6.80 -5.93 -15.29
C LEU A 42 -6.86 -6.48 -16.70
N PHE A 43 -6.56 -7.77 -16.88
CA PHE A 43 -6.59 -8.43 -18.18
C PHE A 43 -7.99 -8.38 -18.81
N LYS A 44 -9.02 -8.70 -18.02
CA LYS A 44 -10.42 -8.63 -18.47
C LYS A 44 -10.86 -7.19 -18.80
N GLY A 45 -10.42 -6.20 -18.02
CA GLY A 45 -10.71 -4.79 -18.24
C GLY A 45 -10.08 -4.26 -19.54
N ILE A 46 -8.80 -4.55 -19.76
CA ILE A 46 -8.06 -4.18 -20.98
C ILE A 46 -8.70 -4.84 -22.21
N THR A 47 -9.01 -6.13 -22.14
CA THR A 47 -9.62 -6.86 -23.26
C THR A 47 -11.06 -6.43 -23.54
N SER A 48 -11.81 -5.98 -22.53
CA SER A 48 -13.18 -5.51 -22.69
C SER A 48 -13.30 -4.02 -22.99
N ILE A 49 -12.21 -3.26 -23.00
CA ILE A 49 -12.22 -1.80 -23.20
C ILE A 49 -12.74 -1.40 -24.59
N PHE A 50 -12.53 -2.26 -25.59
CA PHE A 50 -13.01 -2.05 -26.95
C PHE A 50 -14.51 -2.38 -27.10
N SER A 51 -15.05 -3.26 -26.25
CA SER A 51 -16.46 -3.66 -26.30
C SER A 51 -17.34 -2.78 -25.39
N HIS A 52 -16.86 -2.49 -24.18
CA HIS A 52 -17.55 -1.70 -23.17
C HIS A 52 -16.55 -0.74 -22.50
N PRO A 53 -16.24 0.42 -23.11
CA PRO A 53 -15.13 1.27 -22.67
C PRO A 53 -15.25 1.74 -21.22
N VAL A 54 -16.45 2.11 -20.76
CA VAL A 54 -16.65 2.57 -19.38
C VAL A 54 -16.44 1.45 -18.35
N ILE A 55 -16.97 0.26 -18.63
CA ILE A 55 -16.89 -0.90 -17.73
C ILE A 55 -15.49 -1.50 -17.77
N GLY A 56 -14.87 -1.56 -18.95
CA GLY A 56 -13.51 -2.05 -19.14
C GLY A 56 -12.49 -1.16 -18.46
N LEU A 57 -12.62 0.17 -18.56
CA LEU A 57 -11.70 1.11 -17.94
C LEU A 57 -11.81 1.12 -16.41
N THR A 58 -13.03 1.08 -15.87
CA THR A 58 -13.23 0.96 -14.41
C THR A 58 -12.73 -0.40 -13.89
N GLY A 59 -13.02 -1.49 -14.59
CA GLY A 59 -12.51 -2.82 -14.26
C GLY A 59 -10.99 -2.91 -14.32
N ALA A 60 -10.37 -2.29 -15.33
CA ALA A 60 -8.91 -2.20 -15.45
C ALA A 60 -8.29 -1.37 -14.31
N ALA A 61 -8.90 -0.25 -13.94
CA ALA A 61 -8.43 0.57 -12.81
C ALA A 61 -8.49 -0.19 -11.48
N ILE A 62 -9.59 -0.90 -11.22
CA ILE A 62 -9.75 -1.74 -10.02
C ILE A 62 -8.73 -2.88 -10.04
N GLY A 63 -8.56 -3.56 -11.19
CA GLY A 63 -7.59 -4.62 -11.37
C GLY A 63 -6.15 -4.15 -11.17
N ALA A 64 -5.80 -2.98 -11.71
CA ALA A 64 -4.49 -2.35 -11.53
C ALA A 64 -4.22 -2.04 -10.06
N GLY A 65 -5.19 -1.49 -9.33
CA GLY A 65 -5.06 -1.21 -7.90
C GLY A 65 -4.86 -2.48 -7.06
N LEU A 66 -5.63 -3.54 -7.34
CA LEU A 66 -5.49 -4.82 -6.66
C LEU A 66 -4.15 -5.51 -6.98
N LEU A 67 -3.70 -5.44 -8.23
CA LEU A 67 -2.41 -5.98 -8.65
C LEU A 67 -1.26 -5.21 -7.99
N TYR A 68 -1.34 -3.88 -7.98
CA TYR A 68 -0.38 -3.02 -7.30
C TYR A 68 -0.27 -3.39 -5.82
N ARG A 69 -1.42 -3.55 -5.13
CA ARG A 69 -1.46 -4.02 -3.73
C ARG A 69 -0.85 -5.42 -3.57
N GLY A 70 -1.11 -6.33 -4.52
CA GLY A 70 -0.53 -7.69 -4.49
C GLY A 70 0.99 -7.70 -4.71
N ILE A 71 1.52 -6.82 -5.56
CA ILE A 71 2.96 -6.76 -5.83
C ILE A 71 3.68 -6.07 -4.67
N THR A 72 3.18 -4.90 -4.25
CA THR A 72 3.81 -4.08 -3.20
C THR A 72 3.58 -4.61 -1.79
N GLY A 73 2.52 -5.38 -1.55
CA GLY A 73 2.15 -5.83 -0.21
C GLY A 73 1.57 -4.70 0.67
N TYR A 74 1.26 -3.54 0.10
CA TYR A 74 0.74 -2.39 0.84
C TYR A 74 -0.75 -2.15 0.60
N CYS A 75 -1.49 -1.90 1.68
CA CYS A 75 -2.90 -1.52 1.63
C CYS A 75 -3.11 -0.16 2.32
N PRO A 76 -3.33 0.93 1.57
CA PRO A 76 -3.53 2.25 2.17
C PRO A 76 -4.81 2.31 3.02
N MET A 77 -5.80 1.48 2.74
CA MET A 77 -7.02 1.41 3.56
C MET A 77 -6.77 0.85 4.95
N ARG A 78 -5.79 -0.04 5.13
CA ARG A 78 -5.43 -0.55 6.46
C ARG A 78 -4.67 0.49 7.25
N ASP A 79 -3.73 1.17 6.60
CA ASP A 79 -2.96 2.27 7.19
C ASP A 79 -3.87 3.40 7.71
N LEU A 80 -4.82 3.83 6.89
CA LEU A 80 -5.84 4.82 7.31
C LEU A 80 -6.76 4.33 8.43
N ALA A 81 -7.00 3.01 8.50
CA ALA A 81 -7.82 2.44 9.57
C ALA A 81 -7.05 2.30 10.89
N GLU A 82 -5.74 2.04 10.83
CA GLU A 82 -4.82 2.08 11.97
C GLU A 82 -4.64 3.51 12.48
N GLN A 83 -4.36 4.48 11.61
CA GLN A 83 -4.28 5.89 12.00
C GLN A 83 -5.55 6.40 12.66
N ARG A 84 -6.74 6.02 12.15
CA ARG A 84 -8.01 6.36 12.80
C ARG A 84 -8.15 5.75 14.21
N LYS A 85 -7.59 4.56 14.44
CA LYS A 85 -7.61 3.92 15.77
C LYS A 85 -6.64 4.60 16.72
N GLU A 86 -5.46 4.99 16.25
CA GLU A 86 -4.46 5.73 17.03
C GLU A 86 -4.94 7.15 17.36
N ASP A 87 -5.63 7.84 16.46
CA ASP A 87 -6.27 9.14 16.74
C ASP A 87 -7.35 9.09 17.83
N LEU A 88 -7.90 7.90 18.13
CA LEU A 88 -8.94 7.69 19.14
C LEU A 88 -8.39 7.20 20.50
N ALA A 89 -7.14 6.76 20.55
CA ALA A 89 -6.49 6.30 21.77
C ALA A 89 -5.22 7.14 21.97
N PRO A 90 -5.21 8.13 22.89
CA PRO A 90 -3.97 8.83 23.18
C PRO A 90 -2.94 7.80 23.67
N ASP A 91 -1.83 7.66 22.93
CA ASP A 91 -0.73 6.80 23.33
C ASP A 91 -0.29 7.18 24.74
N GLU A 92 -0.52 6.26 25.69
CA GLU A 92 0.13 6.33 26.98
C GLU A 92 1.61 6.03 26.76
N VAL A 93 2.40 7.09 26.58
CA VAL A 93 3.86 7.00 26.55
C VAL A 93 4.32 6.61 27.96
N ILE A 94 4.42 5.32 28.24
CA ILE A 94 5.01 4.81 29.48
C ILE A 94 6.53 4.98 29.38
N ILE A 95 7.02 6.12 29.85
CA ILE A 95 8.45 6.36 30.05
C ILE A 95 8.88 5.56 31.28
N SER A 96 9.53 4.42 31.06
CA SER A 96 10.11 3.62 32.13
C SER A 96 11.58 3.98 32.29
N GLU A 97 11.91 4.75 33.33
CA GLU A 97 13.29 5.05 33.71
C GLU A 97 13.78 4.01 34.71
N THR A 98 14.79 3.22 34.33
CA THR A 98 15.48 2.28 35.21
C THR A 98 16.70 2.95 35.80
N TYR A 99 16.70 3.21 37.11
CA TYR A 99 17.87 3.68 37.85
C TYR A 99 18.62 2.47 38.43
N VAL A 100 19.88 2.30 38.01
CA VAL A 100 20.79 1.34 38.64
C VAL A 100 21.52 2.06 39.75
N VAL A 101 21.24 1.69 41.00
CA VAL A 101 21.99 2.16 42.16
C VAL A 101 23.01 1.07 42.49
N ASP A 102 24.29 1.34 42.24
CA ASP A 102 25.37 0.55 42.82
C ASP A 102 25.44 0.86 44.32
N ASP A 103 25.15 -0.14 45.14
CA ASP A 103 25.28 -0.06 46.59
C ASP A 103 26.78 -0.04 46.93
N LEU A 104 27.33 1.16 47.16
CA LEU A 104 28.65 1.34 47.74
C LEU A 104 28.53 1.32 49.26
N GLY A 105 28.52 0.11 49.84
CA GLY A 105 28.48 -0.14 51.29
C GLY A 105 29.25 -1.39 51.68
#